data_AF-A0A4U0NI57-F1
#
_entry.id   AF-A0A4U0NI57-F1
#
_cell.length_a   1.000
_cell.length_b   1.000
_cell.length_c   1.000
_cell.angle_alpha   90.00
_cell.angle_beta   90.00
_cell.angle_gamma   90.00
#
_symmetry.space_group_name_H-M   'P 1'
#
loop_
_entity.id
_entity.type
_entity.pdbx_description
1 polymer ?
#
loop_
_entity_poly.entity_id
_entity_poly.type
_entity_poly.pdbx_seq_one_letter_code
_entity_poly.pdbx_strand_id
1 'polypeptide(L)'
;MNFELADKLYGLLQTKKLDEAIALAESELRNIPETDFHKILGRNLLHLVSDLKKYIADFEQSTSDILKKKHGFIKSIFGSKEKQRPVAFYCEMNGFTINYDRWFIDLFSFEKFSLDNWDWISDFYDSTSADFTITGFEDIQIVFRDMHENERFDEPNLDKAYEVCELLVILRIQELFRETYNSTKDEWSAIPMFVTAHDYDLIYKANIK
;
A
#
# COMPACT_ATOMS: atom_id res chain seq x y z
N MET A 1 12.52 14.28 1.18
CA MET A 1 12.56 12.80 1.13
C MET A 1 13.99 12.31 1.08
N ASN A 2 14.35 11.30 1.87
CA ASN A 2 15.66 10.66 1.85
C ASN A 2 15.83 9.78 0.59
N PHE A 3 16.23 10.39 -0.52
CA PHE A 3 16.33 9.72 -1.83
C PHE A 3 17.30 8.52 -1.81
N GLU A 4 18.40 8.58 -1.07
CA GLU A 4 19.36 7.48 -1.00
C GLU A 4 18.75 6.23 -0.34
N LEU A 5 17.99 6.41 0.74
CA LEU A 5 17.28 5.30 1.37
C LEU A 5 16.16 4.79 0.46
N ALA A 6 15.36 5.69 -0.13
CA ALA A 6 14.27 5.32 -1.03
C ALA A 6 14.76 4.46 -2.21
N ASP A 7 15.89 4.81 -2.85
CA ASP A 7 16.49 4.04 -3.94
C ASP A 7 16.91 2.63 -3.50
N LYS A 8 17.53 2.50 -2.31
CA LYS A 8 17.92 1.19 -1.75
C LYS A 8 16.69 0.33 -1.46
N LEU A 9 15.65 0.92 -0.87
CA LEU A 9 14.40 0.22 -0.58
C LEU A 9 13.71 -0.22 -1.87
N TYR A 10 13.64 0.64 -2.88
CA TYR A 10 13.10 0.30 -4.19
C TYR A 10 13.81 -0.92 -4.80
N GLY A 11 15.14 -0.97 -4.78
CA GLY A 11 15.91 -2.12 -5.26
C GLY A 11 15.60 -3.43 -4.52
N LEU A 12 15.37 -3.35 -3.20
CA LEU A 12 14.96 -4.51 -2.40
C LEU A 12 13.53 -4.96 -2.73
N LEU A 13 12.59 -4.04 -2.92
CA LEU A 13 11.21 -4.38 -3.29
C LEU A 13 11.13 -5.03 -4.67
N GLN A 14 11.90 -4.54 -5.65
CA GLN A 14 12.00 -5.14 -7.00
C GLN A 14 12.53 -6.58 -6.96
N THR A 15 13.38 -6.90 -5.99
CA THR A 15 13.92 -8.24 -5.77
C THR A 15 13.15 -9.07 -4.74
N LYS A 16 11.95 -8.61 -4.35
CA LYS A 16 11.02 -9.25 -3.39
C LYS A 16 11.57 -9.42 -1.98
N LYS A 17 12.49 -8.55 -1.57
CA LYS A 17 13.17 -8.59 -0.27
C LYS A 17 12.55 -7.61 0.72
N LEU A 18 11.24 -7.72 0.94
CA LEU A 18 10.49 -6.80 1.81
C LEU A 18 11.00 -6.82 3.27
N ASP A 19 11.31 -7.99 3.82
CA ASP A 19 11.84 -8.08 5.20
C ASP A 19 13.21 -7.40 5.34
N GLU A 20 14.07 -7.52 4.31
CA GLU A 20 15.35 -6.82 4.27
C GLU A 20 15.15 -5.30 4.14
N ALA A 21 14.14 -4.86 3.38
CA ALA A 21 13.79 -3.44 3.23
C ALA A 21 13.31 -2.84 4.57
N ILE A 22 12.44 -3.56 5.28
CA ILE A 22 11.98 -3.18 6.63
C ILE A 22 13.15 -3.11 7.59
N ALA A 23 13.99 -4.15 7.63
CA ALA A 23 15.16 -4.18 8.50
C ALA A 23 16.15 -3.04 8.22
N LEU A 24 16.35 -2.69 6.94
CA LEU A 24 17.18 -1.56 6.53
C LEU A 24 16.60 -0.23 7.03
N ALA A 25 15.31 0.03 6.80
CA ALA A 25 14.66 1.25 7.25
C ALA A 25 14.66 1.37 8.79
N GLU A 26 14.40 0.29 9.52
CA GLU A 26 14.52 0.30 10.99
C GLU A 26 15.96 0.52 11.46
N SER A 27 16.95 -0.05 10.77
CA SER A 27 18.37 0.17 11.07
C SER A 27 18.77 1.62 10.85
N GLU A 28 18.33 2.24 9.75
CA GLU A 28 18.54 3.66 9.49
C GLU A 28 17.91 4.54 10.57
N LEU A 29 16.67 4.24 10.99
CA LEU A 29 16.02 4.99 12.06
C LEU A 29 16.79 4.87 13.38
N ARG A 30 17.22 3.66 13.78
CA ARG A 30 18.03 3.42 14.99
C ARG A 30 19.38 4.15 15.00
N ASN A 31 19.92 4.51 13.84
CA ASN A 31 21.18 5.24 13.73
C ASN A 31 21.01 6.76 13.90
N ILE A 32 19.77 7.23 14.00
CA ILE A 32 19.43 8.63 14.28
C ILE A 32 19.28 8.78 15.81
N PRO A 33 19.66 9.92 16.41
CA PRO A 33 19.31 10.21 17.81
C PRO A 33 17.81 10.00 18.06
N GLU A 34 17.46 9.51 19.25
CA GLU A 34 16.09 9.12 19.59
C GLU A 34 15.10 10.30 19.47
N THR A 35 13.95 10.01 18.85
CA THR A 35 12.84 10.94 18.61
C THR A 35 11.53 10.18 18.80
N ASP A 36 10.40 10.88 18.84
CA ASP A 36 9.09 10.22 18.94
C ASP A 36 8.78 9.30 17.73
N PHE A 37 9.43 9.50 16.58
CA PHE A 37 9.31 8.60 15.42
C PHE A 37 9.84 7.18 15.71
N HIS A 38 10.73 7.01 16.69
CA HIS A 38 11.26 5.69 17.07
C HIS A 38 10.19 4.75 17.63
N LYS A 39 9.02 5.28 18.01
CA LYS A 39 7.87 4.48 18.44
C LYS A 39 7.39 3.49 17.38
N ILE A 40 7.73 3.64 16.10
CA ILE A 40 7.36 2.70 15.04
C ILE A 40 8.21 1.41 15.05
N LEU A 41 9.41 1.45 15.65
CA LEU A 41 10.37 0.35 15.58
C LEU A 41 9.78 -0.95 16.13
N GLY A 42 9.90 -2.03 15.35
CA GLY A 42 9.42 -3.37 15.72
C GLY A 42 7.90 -3.54 15.67
N ARG A 43 7.12 -2.51 15.31
CA ARG A 43 5.67 -2.61 15.19
C ARG A 43 5.25 -2.99 13.78
N ASN A 44 4.06 -3.55 13.65
CA ASN A 44 3.47 -3.95 12.39
C ASN A 44 1.95 -3.75 12.41
N LEU A 45 1.32 -3.97 11.26
CA LEU A 45 -0.13 -3.85 11.07
C LEU A 45 -0.83 -5.22 10.95
N LEU A 46 -0.16 -6.32 11.31
CA LEU A 46 -0.64 -7.67 11.01
C LEU A 46 -1.95 -8.05 11.71
N HIS A 47 -2.33 -7.32 12.76
CA HIS A 47 -3.63 -7.46 13.40
C HIS A 47 -4.80 -7.15 12.43
N LEU A 48 -4.55 -6.38 11.36
CA LEU A 48 -5.54 -6.02 10.34
C LEU A 48 -5.70 -7.06 9.22
N VAL A 49 -4.91 -8.16 9.22
CA VAL A 49 -4.91 -9.15 8.14
C VAL A 49 -6.31 -9.71 7.85
N SER A 50 -7.09 -10.03 8.89
CA SER A 50 -8.43 -10.62 8.71
C SER A 50 -9.42 -9.61 8.11
N ASP A 51 -9.35 -8.36 8.55
CA ASP A 51 -10.25 -7.31 8.07
C ASP A 51 -9.87 -6.88 6.65
N LEU A 52 -8.58 -6.74 6.35
CA LEU A 52 -8.09 -6.46 5.01
C LEU A 52 -8.44 -7.58 4.03
N LYS A 53 -8.35 -8.85 4.46
CA LYS A 53 -8.77 -10.00 3.66
C LYS A 53 -10.23 -9.86 3.22
N LYS A 54 -11.12 -9.50 4.15
CA LYS A 54 -12.53 -9.30 3.88
C LYS A 54 -12.75 -8.12 2.93
N TYR A 55 -12.07 -7.00 3.18
CA TYR A 55 -12.14 -5.81 2.35
C TYR A 55 -11.77 -6.08 0.88
N ILE A 56 -10.67 -6.80 0.62
CA ILE A 56 -10.25 -7.16 -0.73
C ILE A 56 -11.26 -8.12 -1.39
N ALA A 57 -11.81 -9.08 -0.64
CA ALA A 57 -12.80 -10.02 -1.17
C ALA A 57 -14.11 -9.31 -1.57
N ASP A 58 -14.59 -8.39 -0.72
CA ASP A 58 -15.77 -7.58 -1.01
C ASP A 58 -15.53 -6.68 -2.24
N PHE A 59 -14.33 -6.10 -2.35
CA PHE A 59 -13.94 -5.33 -3.53
C PHE A 59 -13.92 -6.19 -4.81
N GLU A 60 -13.25 -7.35 -4.81
CA GLU A 60 -13.18 -8.25 -5.98
C GLU A 60 -14.57 -8.66 -6.46
N GLN A 61 -15.48 -8.97 -5.53
CA GLN A 61 -16.85 -9.34 -5.88
C GLN A 61 -17.57 -8.16 -6.56
N SER A 62 -17.48 -6.97 -5.98
CA SER A 62 -18.16 -5.77 -6.51
C SER A 62 -17.67 -5.36 -7.90
N THR A 63 -16.35 -5.35 -8.11
CA THR A 63 -15.72 -4.95 -9.38
C THR A 63 -15.93 -6.01 -10.47
N SER A 64 -15.88 -7.30 -10.13
CA SER A 64 -16.23 -8.38 -11.04
C SER A 64 -17.67 -8.27 -11.55
N ASP A 65 -18.60 -7.79 -10.73
CA ASP A 65 -19.98 -7.55 -11.16
C ASP A 65 -20.13 -6.34 -12.09
N ILE A 66 -19.30 -5.31 -11.92
CA ILE A 66 -19.20 -4.17 -12.85
C ILE A 66 -18.67 -4.65 -14.20
N LEU A 67 -17.60 -5.44 -14.22
CA LEU A 67 -17.07 -6.02 -15.46
C LEU A 67 -18.11 -6.88 -16.19
N LYS A 68 -18.82 -7.75 -15.45
CA LYS A 68 -19.92 -8.57 -15.99
C LYS A 68 -21.00 -7.75 -16.65
N LYS A 69 -21.37 -6.61 -16.07
CA LYS A 69 -22.35 -5.69 -16.69
C LYS A 69 -21.79 -5.03 -17.94
N LYS A 70 -20.56 -4.51 -17.88
CA LYS A 70 -19.87 -3.85 -19.01
C LYS A 70 -19.74 -4.77 -20.21
N HIS A 71 -19.34 -6.01 -20.00
CA HIS A 71 -19.11 -6.97 -21.07
C HIS A 71 -20.30 -7.91 -21.34
N GLY A 72 -21.27 -8.05 -20.44
CA GLY A 72 -22.49 -8.83 -20.68
C GLY A 72 -23.27 -8.30 -21.88
N PHE A 73 -23.22 -6.97 -22.09
CA PHE A 73 -23.69 -6.34 -23.32
C PHE A 73 -22.92 -6.83 -24.55
N ILE A 74 -21.58 -6.85 -24.51
CA ILE A 74 -20.71 -7.23 -25.64
C ILE A 74 -20.76 -8.74 -25.93
N LYS A 75 -20.88 -9.58 -24.89
CA LYS A 75 -20.93 -11.04 -24.98
C LYS A 75 -22.23 -11.54 -25.61
N SER A 76 -23.32 -10.80 -25.45
CA SER A 76 -24.57 -11.04 -26.19
C SER A 76 -24.41 -10.89 -27.71
N ILE A 77 -23.34 -10.21 -28.15
CA ILE A 77 -23.06 -9.90 -29.55
C ILE A 77 -21.89 -10.75 -30.10
N PHE A 78 -20.85 -11.05 -29.31
CA PHE A 78 -19.60 -11.66 -29.83
C PHE A 78 -19.02 -12.86 -29.05
N GLY A 79 -19.74 -13.42 -28.07
CA GLY A 79 -19.51 -14.76 -27.52
C GLY A 79 -18.06 -15.21 -27.20
N SER A 80 -17.54 -14.86 -26.02
CA SER A 80 -16.37 -15.55 -25.41
C SER A 80 -16.65 -15.98 -23.96
N LYS A 81 -16.10 -17.14 -23.54
CA LYS A 81 -16.35 -17.77 -22.23
C LYS A 81 -15.32 -17.40 -21.15
N GLU A 82 -14.53 -16.34 -21.33
CA GLU A 82 -13.52 -15.97 -20.33
C GLU A 82 -14.15 -15.42 -19.04
N LYS A 83 -13.52 -15.76 -17.91
CA LYS A 83 -13.90 -15.31 -16.56
C LYS A 83 -13.57 -13.83 -16.49
N GLN A 84 -14.59 -12.99 -16.37
CA GLN A 84 -14.40 -11.53 -16.28
C GLN A 84 -14.04 -11.17 -14.87
N ARG A 85 -12.75 -10.90 -14.69
CA ARG A 85 -12.14 -10.52 -13.44
C ARG A 85 -11.13 -9.42 -13.70
N PRO A 86 -10.83 -8.59 -12.69
CA PRO A 86 -9.67 -7.72 -12.71
C PRO A 86 -8.42 -8.52 -13.08
N VAL A 87 -7.57 -7.96 -13.93
CA VAL A 87 -6.24 -8.54 -14.22
C VAL A 87 -5.20 -8.06 -13.22
N ALA A 88 -5.48 -6.98 -12.50
CA ALA A 88 -4.66 -6.43 -11.43
C ALA A 88 -5.50 -5.57 -10.49
N PHE A 89 -4.97 -5.40 -9.29
CA PHE A 89 -5.36 -4.42 -8.29
C PHE A 89 -4.20 -3.50 -7.95
N TYR A 90 -4.54 -2.26 -7.60
CA TYR A 90 -3.62 -1.30 -7.03
C TYR A 90 -4.19 -0.79 -5.71
N CYS A 91 -3.33 -0.60 -4.72
CA CYS A 91 -3.65 -0.03 -3.43
C CYS A 91 -2.84 1.24 -3.25
N GLU A 92 -3.53 2.32 -2.89
CA GLU A 92 -2.93 3.60 -2.52
C GLU A 92 -3.35 3.96 -1.10
N MET A 93 -2.38 4.13 -0.21
CA MET A 93 -2.61 4.85 1.05
C MET A 93 -2.76 6.34 0.77
N ASN A 94 -3.64 7.03 1.49
CA ASN A 94 -3.77 8.49 1.38
C ASN A 94 -2.45 9.24 1.63
N GLY A 95 -2.41 10.56 1.36
CA GLY A 95 -1.30 11.44 1.72
C GLY A 95 -1.13 11.57 3.23
N PHE A 96 -0.65 10.52 3.87
CA PHE A 96 -0.80 10.22 5.29
C PHE A 96 0.02 11.12 6.20
N THR A 97 1.09 11.69 5.67
CA THR A 97 1.98 12.58 6.41
C THR A 97 1.40 13.97 6.63
N ILE A 98 0.48 14.41 5.76
CA ILE A 98 -0.30 15.65 5.93
C ILE A 98 -1.74 15.39 6.39
N ASN A 99 -2.28 14.19 6.14
CA ASN A 99 -3.60 13.74 6.59
C ASN A 99 -3.46 12.82 7.81
N TYR A 100 -2.86 13.33 8.89
CA TYR A 100 -2.53 12.57 10.09
C TYR A 100 -3.74 12.20 10.96
N ASP A 101 -4.90 12.82 10.80
CA ASP A 101 -6.08 12.51 11.63
C ASP A 101 -6.66 11.12 11.34
N ARG A 102 -6.43 10.61 10.13
CA ARG A 102 -6.89 9.29 9.73
C ARG A 102 -6.09 8.77 8.55
N TRP A 103 -5.49 7.59 8.75
CA TRP A 103 -4.82 6.86 7.69
C TRP A 103 -5.75 5.82 7.11
N PHE A 104 -5.81 5.74 5.79
CA PHE A 104 -6.66 4.78 5.09
C PHE A 104 -6.08 4.42 3.73
N ILE A 105 -6.60 3.33 3.16
CA ILE A 105 -6.24 2.86 1.83
C ILE A 105 -7.47 2.75 0.93
N ASP A 106 -7.26 2.99 -0.35
CA ASP A 106 -8.20 2.73 -1.44
C ASP A 106 -7.68 1.64 -2.35
N LEU A 107 -8.60 0.85 -2.93
CA LEU A 107 -8.27 -0.15 -3.94
C LEU A 107 -8.82 0.26 -5.30
N PHE A 108 -8.06 -0.05 -6.34
CA PHE A 108 -8.38 0.23 -7.73
C PHE A 108 -8.24 -1.05 -8.55
N SER A 109 -9.05 -1.21 -9.58
CA SER A 109 -9.11 -2.42 -10.41
C SER A 109 -8.92 -2.12 -11.89
N PHE A 110 -8.27 -3.07 -12.58
CA PHE A 110 -7.77 -2.85 -13.94
C PHE A 110 -8.11 -4.00 -14.90
N GLU A 111 -8.32 -3.67 -16.17
CA GLU A 111 -8.54 -4.63 -17.26
C GLU A 111 -7.24 -4.97 -18.01
N LYS A 112 -6.20 -4.15 -17.85
CA LYS A 112 -4.86 -4.31 -18.41
C LYS A 112 -3.85 -3.74 -17.43
N PHE A 113 -2.64 -4.32 -17.40
CA PHE A 113 -1.51 -3.74 -16.67
C PHE A 113 -0.21 -4.06 -17.42
N SER A 114 0.84 -3.29 -17.13
CA SER A 114 2.20 -3.53 -17.61
C SER A 114 3.17 -3.56 -16.43
N LEU A 115 4.26 -4.31 -16.55
CA LEU A 115 5.38 -4.22 -15.61
C LEU A 115 6.48 -3.28 -16.10
N ASP A 116 6.39 -2.81 -17.35
CA ASP A 116 7.43 -2.00 -17.98
C ASP A 116 7.28 -0.50 -17.68
N ASN A 117 6.07 -0.06 -17.30
CA ASN A 117 5.76 1.32 -16.88
C ASN A 117 4.53 1.35 -15.97
N TRP A 118 4.30 2.50 -15.32
CA TRP A 118 3.20 2.72 -14.37
C TRP A 118 2.03 3.53 -14.95
N ASP A 119 2.08 3.91 -16.23
CA ASP A 119 1.06 4.75 -16.87
C ASP A 119 -0.36 4.16 -16.75
N TRP A 120 -0.45 2.83 -16.76
CA TRP A 120 -1.70 2.08 -16.63
C TRP A 120 -2.43 2.28 -15.30
N ILE A 121 -1.76 2.76 -14.24
CA ILE A 121 -2.39 3.01 -12.93
C ILE A 121 -3.51 4.07 -13.06
N SER A 122 -3.40 4.98 -14.02
CA SER A 122 -4.44 6.00 -14.30
C SER A 122 -5.68 5.46 -15.01
N ASP A 123 -5.62 4.25 -15.59
CA ASP A 123 -6.68 3.63 -16.41
C ASP A 123 -7.59 2.68 -15.61
N PHE A 124 -7.70 2.87 -14.29
CA PHE A 124 -8.60 2.04 -13.48
C PHE A 124 -10.06 2.19 -13.94
N TYR A 125 -10.84 1.11 -13.89
CA TYR A 125 -12.26 1.14 -14.29
C TYR A 125 -13.22 1.14 -13.10
N ASP A 126 -12.74 0.81 -11.91
CA ASP A 126 -13.51 0.79 -10.68
C ASP A 126 -12.57 0.92 -9.47
N SER A 127 -13.07 1.52 -8.40
CA SER A 127 -12.37 1.74 -7.14
C SER A 127 -13.30 1.49 -5.95
N THR A 128 -12.72 1.32 -4.76
CA THR A 128 -13.50 1.12 -3.54
C THR A 128 -14.45 2.29 -3.28
N SER A 129 -15.68 1.97 -2.88
CA SER A 129 -16.70 2.97 -2.53
C SER A 129 -16.63 3.44 -1.07
N ALA A 130 -15.95 2.66 -0.23
CA ALA A 130 -15.60 2.97 1.14
C ALA A 130 -14.14 2.58 1.35
N ASP A 131 -13.38 3.46 1.99
CA ASP A 131 -11.98 3.22 2.31
C ASP A 131 -11.80 2.20 3.45
N PHE A 132 -10.56 1.69 3.59
CA PHE A 132 -10.16 0.86 4.72
C PHE A 132 -9.25 1.65 5.65
N THR A 133 -9.74 1.94 6.85
CA THR A 133 -8.98 2.69 7.86
C THR A 133 -7.89 1.82 8.49
N ILE A 134 -6.68 2.37 8.56
CA ILE A 134 -5.52 1.75 9.20
C ILE A 134 -5.49 2.17 10.67
N THR A 135 -5.56 1.18 11.57
CA THR A 135 -5.44 1.38 13.02
C THR A 135 -4.14 0.80 13.58
N GLY A 136 -3.81 1.19 14.81
CA GLY A 136 -2.66 0.67 15.55
C GLY A 136 -1.37 1.49 15.38
N PHE A 137 -1.42 2.60 14.64
CA PHE A 137 -0.34 3.61 14.48
C PHE A 137 -0.81 5.03 14.87
N GLU A 138 -1.86 5.17 15.68
CA GLU A 138 -2.43 6.46 16.07
C GLU A 138 -1.42 7.32 16.85
N ASP A 139 -0.54 6.71 17.63
CA ASP A 139 0.54 7.43 18.29
C ASP A 139 1.61 7.95 17.32
N ILE A 140 1.82 7.29 16.17
CA ILE A 140 2.70 7.76 15.10
C ILE A 140 2.03 8.89 14.32
N GLN A 141 0.72 8.79 14.05
CA GLN A 141 -0.10 9.88 13.49
C GLN A 141 0.06 11.17 14.30
N ILE A 142 0.05 11.07 15.63
CA ILE A 142 0.27 12.21 16.53
C ILE A 142 1.66 12.84 16.30
N VAL A 143 2.71 12.03 16.05
CA VAL A 143 4.06 12.57 15.78
C VAL A 143 4.10 13.33 14.46
N PHE A 144 3.48 12.80 13.40
CA PHE A 144 3.36 13.52 12.12
C PHE A 144 2.59 14.84 12.29
N ARG A 145 1.48 14.82 13.03
CA ARG A 145 0.74 16.04 13.35
C ARG A 145 1.60 17.06 14.08
N ASP A 146 2.27 16.64 15.14
CA ASP A 146 3.10 17.51 15.96
C ASP A 146 4.24 18.16 15.16
N MET A 147 4.85 17.42 14.23
CA MET A 147 5.85 17.98 13.30
C MET A 147 5.31 19.13 12.46
N HIS A 148 4.11 18.95 11.89
CA HIS A 148 3.49 19.94 11.00
C HIS A 148 2.87 21.12 11.75
N GLU A 149 2.13 20.86 12.83
CA GLU A 149 1.43 21.91 13.60
C GLU A 149 2.37 22.81 14.39
N ASN A 150 3.54 22.29 14.81
CA ASN A 150 4.55 23.04 15.56
C ASN A 150 5.79 23.41 14.74
N GLU A 151 5.76 23.23 13.41
CA GLU A 151 6.83 23.62 12.47
C GLU A 151 8.23 23.09 12.86
N ARG A 152 8.31 21.86 13.35
CA ARG A 152 9.52 21.32 14.01
C ARG A 152 10.60 20.82 13.05
N PHE A 153 10.49 21.08 11.75
CA PHE A 153 11.41 20.58 10.72
C PHE A 153 12.85 21.08 10.88
N ASP A 154 13.04 22.26 11.48
CA ASP A 154 14.37 22.83 11.75
C ASP A 154 15.06 22.22 12.99
N GLU A 155 14.34 21.39 13.78
CA GLU A 155 14.93 20.73 14.93
C GLU A 155 15.91 19.63 14.49
N PRO A 156 17.08 19.51 15.17
CA PRO A 156 18.08 18.52 14.79
C PRO A 156 17.52 17.09 14.74
N ASN A 157 17.79 16.40 13.63
CA ASN A 157 17.45 15.00 13.39
C ASN A 157 15.97 14.69 13.15
N LEU A 158 15.03 15.63 13.39
CA LEU A 158 13.61 15.36 13.21
C LEU A 158 13.23 15.15 11.76
N ASP A 159 13.73 15.98 10.84
CA ASP A 159 13.50 15.85 9.40
C ASP A 159 13.95 14.47 8.89
N LYS A 160 15.18 14.06 9.25
CA LYS A 160 15.69 12.74 8.87
C LYS A 160 14.87 11.59 9.48
N ALA A 161 14.48 11.69 10.75
CA ALA A 161 13.67 10.66 11.40
C ALA A 161 12.26 10.57 10.80
N TYR A 162 11.68 11.72 10.44
CA TYR A 162 10.41 11.85 9.73
C TYR A 162 10.46 11.09 8.39
N GLU A 163 11.46 11.37 7.55
CA GLU A 163 11.59 10.77 6.22
C GLU A 163 11.77 9.25 6.28
N VAL A 164 12.56 8.76 7.25
CA VAL A 164 12.74 7.31 7.44
C VAL A 164 11.46 6.66 7.98
N CYS A 165 10.75 7.33 8.90
CA CYS A 165 9.50 6.81 9.43
C CYS A 165 8.41 6.74 8.36
N GLU A 166 8.32 7.75 7.50
CA GLU A 166 7.42 7.80 6.34
C GLU A 166 7.61 6.57 5.44
N LEU A 167 8.84 6.28 5.04
CA LEU A 167 9.17 5.09 4.25
C LEU A 167 8.81 3.79 5.01
N LEU A 168 9.07 3.74 6.32
CA LEU A 168 8.78 2.58 7.14
C LEU A 168 7.27 2.32 7.29
N VAL A 169 6.43 3.35 7.37
CA VAL A 169 4.96 3.20 7.35
C VAL A 169 4.51 2.52 6.06
N ILE A 170 5.03 2.95 4.91
CA ILE A 170 4.72 2.36 3.60
C ILE A 170 5.11 0.87 3.58
N LEU A 171 6.33 0.54 4.03
CA LEU A 171 6.79 -0.85 4.11
C LEU A 171 5.92 -1.72 5.03
N ARG A 172 5.39 -1.18 6.13
CA ARG A 172 4.50 -1.92 7.04
C ARG A 172 3.11 -2.17 6.45
N ILE A 173 2.64 -1.29 5.57
CA ILE A 173 1.41 -1.55 4.80
C ILE A 173 1.67 -2.63 3.76
N GLN A 174 2.81 -2.59 3.07
CA GLN A 174 3.21 -3.64 2.13
C GLN A 174 3.33 -5.01 2.81
N GLU A 175 3.85 -5.05 4.04
CA GLU A 175 3.91 -6.25 4.87
C GLU A 175 2.51 -6.79 5.18
N LEU A 176 1.59 -5.92 5.60
CA LEU A 176 0.19 -6.28 5.84
C LEU A 176 -0.45 -6.91 4.59
N PHE A 177 -0.25 -6.34 3.41
CA PHE A 177 -0.76 -6.92 2.17
C PHE A 177 -0.13 -8.27 1.84
N ARG A 178 1.19 -8.41 1.97
CA ARG A 178 1.90 -9.68 1.76
C ARG A 178 1.31 -10.77 2.66
N GLU A 179 1.18 -10.51 3.95
CA GLU A 179 0.66 -11.49 4.90
C GLU A 179 -0.81 -11.80 4.67
N THR A 180 -1.60 -10.81 4.25
CA THR A 180 -3.00 -11.02 3.85
C THR A 180 -3.10 -12.00 2.69
N TYR A 181 -2.29 -11.83 1.64
CA TYR A 181 -2.23 -12.75 0.51
C TYR A 181 -1.69 -14.14 0.89
N ASN A 182 -0.68 -14.21 1.76
CA ASN A 182 -0.14 -15.47 2.26
C ASN A 182 -1.14 -16.27 3.10
N SER A 183 -2.04 -15.58 3.81
CA SER A 183 -3.02 -16.20 4.72
C SER A 183 -4.23 -16.82 4.01
N THR A 184 -4.41 -16.57 2.71
CA THR A 184 -5.62 -16.95 1.98
C THR A 184 -5.37 -17.93 0.83
N LYS A 185 -6.41 -18.70 0.48
CA LYS A 185 -6.47 -19.54 -0.73
C LYS A 185 -7.63 -19.14 -1.65
N ASP A 186 -8.29 -18.03 -1.36
CA ASP A 186 -9.44 -17.54 -2.11
C ASP A 186 -9.03 -17.21 -3.54
N GLU A 187 -9.95 -17.31 -4.50
CA GLU A 187 -9.60 -17.15 -5.92
C GLU A 187 -9.06 -15.76 -6.26
N TRP A 188 -9.47 -14.71 -5.53
CA TRP A 188 -8.98 -13.34 -5.74
C TRP A 188 -7.48 -13.20 -5.43
N SER A 189 -6.90 -14.08 -4.61
CA SER A 189 -5.47 -14.09 -4.30
C SER A 189 -4.56 -14.33 -5.51
N ALA A 190 -5.12 -14.85 -6.61
CA ALA A 190 -4.42 -15.02 -7.87
C ALA A 190 -4.28 -13.71 -8.67
N ILE A 191 -5.06 -12.67 -8.35
CA ILE A 191 -5.02 -11.37 -9.01
C ILE A 191 -3.84 -10.57 -8.44
N PRO A 192 -2.92 -10.05 -9.29
CA PRO A 192 -1.80 -9.26 -8.83
C PRO A 192 -2.22 -7.99 -8.08
N MET A 193 -1.56 -7.71 -6.97
CA MET A 193 -1.79 -6.52 -6.14
C MET A 193 -0.51 -5.71 -6.01
N PHE A 194 -0.60 -4.43 -6.35
CA PHE A 194 0.48 -3.46 -6.26
C PHE A 194 0.14 -2.46 -5.14
N VAL A 195 1.08 -2.17 -4.24
CA VAL A 195 0.81 -1.43 -3.00
C VAL A 195 1.81 -0.31 -2.81
N THR A 196 1.32 0.91 -2.59
CA THR A 196 2.13 2.10 -2.26
C THR A 196 1.30 3.11 -1.45
N ALA A 197 1.86 4.31 -1.23
CA ALA A 197 1.18 5.48 -0.72
C ALA A 197 1.12 6.59 -1.79
N HIS A 198 0.20 7.53 -1.61
CA HIS A 198 0.03 8.70 -2.46
C HIS A 198 1.34 9.50 -2.58
N ASP A 199 1.72 9.87 -3.81
CA ASP A 199 2.97 10.54 -4.15
C ASP A 199 4.26 9.69 -3.98
N TYR A 200 4.14 8.35 -3.82
CA TYR A 200 5.30 7.45 -3.71
C TYR A 200 5.44 6.45 -4.86
N ASP A 201 6.64 6.41 -5.44
CA ASP A 201 7.06 5.40 -6.42
C ASP A 201 7.53 4.07 -5.78
N LEU A 202 7.43 3.95 -4.45
CA LEU A 202 7.82 2.76 -3.69
C LEU A 202 6.75 1.66 -3.81
N ILE A 203 6.52 1.16 -5.02
CA ILE A 203 5.47 0.19 -5.33
C ILE A 203 5.96 -1.24 -5.07
N TYR A 204 5.18 -2.00 -4.29
CA TYR A 204 5.43 -3.42 -4.00
C TYR A 204 4.34 -4.33 -4.57
N LYS A 205 4.75 -5.42 -5.23
CA LYS A 205 3.83 -6.48 -5.67
C LYS A 205 3.62 -7.50 -4.54
N ALA A 206 2.44 -7.49 -3.92
CA ALA A 206 2.17 -8.25 -2.70
C ALA A 206 2.00 -9.77 -2.88
N ASN A 207 1.60 -10.23 -4.07
CA ASN A 207 1.32 -11.64 -4.32
C ASN A 207 2.37 -12.30 -5.23
N ILE A 208 2.75 -13.53 -4.86
CA ILE A 208 3.95 -14.22 -5.38
C ILE A 208 3.62 -15.37 -6.34
N LYS A 209 2.34 -15.71 -6.56
CA LYS A 209 2.01 -16.81 -7.47
C LYS A 209 2.39 -16.51 -8.92
#